data_AF-A0A9P1YFC6-F1
#
_entry.id   AF-A0A9P1YFC6-F1
#
_cell.length_a   1.000
_cell.length_b   1.000
_cell.length_c   1.000
_cell.angle_alpha   90.00
_cell.angle_beta   90.00
_cell.angle_gamma   90.00
#
_symmetry.space_group_name_H-M   'P 1'
#
loop_
_entity.id
_entity.type
_entity.pdbx_description
1 polymer ?
#
loop_
_entity_poly.entity_id
_entity_poly.type
_entity_poly.pdbx_seq_one_letter_code
_entity_poly.pdbx_strand_id
1 'polypeptide(L)'
;MNIPNYITWLVSEPSIDIRDGKKVECYKLEYDINDDKILSDWAKHIRRHYESDEDLEESIVSIRMNKESYLRELVIPQREMTKGPAMRSADFGEIIFSDLLEFVKGFEVPRCKQYNRATPTQSEQGTDILAYKFEKADYSSTIDDELLAIESKMGATSSSYSKINEAIKHSIKDELRAAVTLNYYRKKLKQMGKNEESERIARFQRKSEADYKLRLIAAAAISRGEIEKEVNIKFTDEGEIKLEKIDSIFLIHCDNLMNLVHELYERCIE
;
A
#
# COMPACT_ATOMS: atom_id res chain seq x y z
N MET A 1 -9.11 -7.32 11.54
CA MET A 1 -9.52 -7.90 10.25
C MET A 1 -9.05 -9.34 10.21
N ASN A 2 -9.79 -10.29 9.62
CA ASN A 2 -9.25 -11.64 9.42
C ASN A 2 -8.10 -11.55 8.41
N ILE A 3 -6.99 -12.27 8.67
CA ILE A 3 -5.84 -12.30 7.76
C ILE A 3 -6.30 -12.93 6.44
N PRO A 4 -6.18 -12.24 5.29
CA PRO A 4 -6.55 -12.81 4.00
C PRO A 4 -5.70 -14.03 3.64
N ASN A 5 -6.30 -15.05 3.02
CA ASN A 5 -5.58 -16.29 2.71
C ASN A 5 -4.39 -16.07 1.77
N TYR A 6 -4.48 -15.14 0.81
CA TYR A 6 -3.37 -14.84 -0.11
C TYR A 6 -2.11 -14.31 0.60
N ILE A 7 -2.18 -13.90 1.87
CA ILE A 7 -1.00 -13.50 2.63
C ILE A 7 0.01 -14.65 2.74
N THR A 8 -0.43 -15.91 2.71
CA THR A 8 0.49 -17.05 2.68
C THR A 8 1.31 -17.13 1.39
N TRP A 9 0.92 -16.41 0.33
CA TRP A 9 1.69 -16.29 -0.90
C TRP A 9 2.80 -15.23 -0.81
N LEU A 10 2.83 -14.38 0.22
CA LEU A 10 3.95 -13.47 0.49
C LEU A 10 5.03 -14.21 1.28
N VAL A 11 5.94 -14.85 0.55
CA VAL A 11 7.03 -15.65 1.12
C VAL A 11 8.25 -14.76 1.35
N SER A 12 8.71 -14.66 2.60
CA SER A 12 9.92 -13.91 2.94
C SER A 12 11.15 -14.61 2.34
N GLU A 13 12.03 -13.82 1.73
CA GLU A 13 13.31 -14.27 1.18
C GLU A 13 14.50 -13.62 1.91
N PRO A 14 15.73 -14.16 1.75
CA PRO A 14 16.93 -13.49 2.23
C PRO A 14 17.02 -12.05 1.72
N SER A 15 17.45 -11.15 2.60
CA SER A 15 17.64 -9.74 2.23
C SER A 15 18.74 -9.58 1.18
N ILE A 16 18.56 -8.64 0.26
CA ILE A 16 19.62 -8.21 -0.66
C ILE A 16 20.44 -7.11 0.03
N ASP A 17 21.76 -7.27 0.01
CA ASP A 17 22.66 -6.19 0.40
C ASP A 17 22.75 -5.16 -0.73
N ILE A 18 22.55 -3.89 -0.37
CA ILE A 18 22.80 -2.74 -1.25
C ILE A 18 23.97 -1.93 -0.70
N ARG A 19 24.38 -0.89 -1.44
CA ARG A 19 25.49 -0.02 -1.07
C ARG A 19 25.33 0.53 0.37
N ASP A 20 26.45 0.69 1.05
CA ASP A 20 26.57 1.20 2.44
C ASP A 20 25.99 0.27 3.52
N GLY A 21 25.85 -1.02 3.21
CA GLY A 21 25.42 -2.04 4.17
C GLY A 21 23.94 -1.99 4.52
N LYS A 22 23.14 -1.18 3.80
CA LYS A 22 21.69 -1.23 3.90
C LYS A 22 21.16 -2.51 3.27
N LYS A 23 20.07 -3.01 3.83
CA LYS A 23 19.44 -4.26 3.42
C LYS A 23 18.06 -3.98 2.84
N VAL A 24 17.74 -4.69 1.77
CA VAL A 24 16.41 -4.73 1.18
C VAL A 24 15.73 -5.99 1.65
N GLU A 25 14.65 -5.84 2.41
CA GLU A 25 13.81 -6.96 2.83
C GLU A 25 12.95 -7.43 1.66
N CYS A 26 13.13 -8.68 1.26
CA CYS A 26 12.56 -9.22 0.03
C CYS A 26 11.43 -10.22 0.33
N TYR A 27 10.38 -10.15 -0.48
CA TYR A 27 9.24 -11.05 -0.45
C TYR A 27 8.91 -11.49 -1.86
N LYS A 28 8.86 -12.80 -2.06
CA LYS A 28 8.35 -13.40 -3.30
C LYS A 28 6.85 -13.58 -3.16
N LEU A 29 6.11 -13.10 -4.15
CA LEU A 29 4.67 -13.32 -4.25
C LEU A 29 4.41 -14.59 -5.08
N GLU A 30 4.27 -15.72 -4.41
CA GLU A 30 4.07 -17.05 -4.99
C GLU A 30 2.58 -17.36 -5.20
N TYR A 31 1.93 -16.63 -6.11
CA TYR A 31 0.51 -16.81 -6.41
C TYR A 31 0.26 -18.02 -7.31
N ASP A 32 -0.90 -18.68 -7.13
CA ASP A 32 -1.45 -19.65 -8.09
C ASP A 32 -2.60 -19.00 -8.86
N ILE A 33 -2.42 -18.83 -10.16
CA ILE A 33 -3.43 -18.22 -11.03
C ILE A 33 -4.68 -19.09 -11.20
N ASN A 34 -4.62 -20.37 -10.80
CA ASN A 34 -5.74 -21.31 -10.88
C ASN A 34 -6.50 -21.46 -9.55
N ASP A 35 -6.03 -20.85 -8.46
CA ASP A 35 -6.77 -20.86 -7.19
C ASP A 35 -7.85 -19.79 -7.20
N ASP A 36 -8.97 -20.11 -7.87
CA ASP A 36 -10.10 -19.20 -8.03
C ASP A 36 -10.63 -18.69 -6.69
N LYS A 37 -10.60 -19.52 -5.66
CA LYS A 37 -11.13 -19.16 -4.35
C LYS A 37 -10.26 -18.08 -3.70
N ILE A 38 -8.94 -18.27 -3.66
CA ILE A 38 -8.03 -17.27 -3.07
C ILE A 38 -8.03 -15.98 -3.90
N LEU A 39 -8.05 -16.09 -5.23
CA LEU A 39 -8.08 -14.92 -6.12
C LEU A 39 -9.37 -14.11 -5.95
N SER A 40 -10.53 -14.75 -5.87
CA SER A 40 -11.80 -14.06 -5.64
C SER A 40 -11.91 -13.48 -4.22
N ASP A 41 -11.40 -14.17 -3.20
CA ASP A 41 -11.29 -13.62 -1.84
C ASP A 41 -10.38 -12.38 -1.81
N TRP A 42 -9.26 -12.40 -2.55
CA TRP A 42 -8.35 -11.26 -2.68
C TRP A 42 -8.95 -10.11 -3.48
N ALA A 43 -9.61 -10.38 -4.61
CA ALA A 43 -10.33 -9.37 -5.37
C ALA A 43 -11.41 -8.69 -4.53
N LYS A 44 -12.16 -9.48 -3.73
CA LYS A 44 -13.11 -8.92 -2.77
C LYS A 44 -12.42 -8.00 -1.76
N HIS A 45 -11.28 -8.41 -1.18
CA HIS A 45 -10.46 -7.56 -0.30
C HIS A 45 -10.06 -6.26 -0.99
N ILE A 46 -9.56 -6.30 -2.23
CA ILE A 46 -9.18 -5.11 -3.02
C ILE A 46 -10.38 -4.19 -3.22
N ARG A 47 -11.52 -4.71 -3.68
CA ARG A 47 -12.74 -3.94 -3.90
C ARG A 47 -13.22 -3.25 -2.61
N ARG A 48 -13.03 -3.88 -1.44
CA ARG A 48 -13.36 -3.29 -0.13
C ARG A 48 -12.59 -2.01 0.21
N HIS A 49 -11.42 -1.77 -0.42
CA HIS A 49 -10.70 -0.50 -0.24
C HIS A 49 -11.38 0.65 -0.98
N TYR A 50 -12.08 0.37 -2.09
CA TYR A 50 -12.79 1.37 -2.87
C TYR A 50 -14.21 1.63 -2.35
N GLU A 51 -14.95 0.54 -2.08
CA GLU A 51 -16.37 0.56 -1.70
C GLU A 51 -16.61 -0.54 -0.65
N SER A 52 -17.28 -0.28 0.48
CA SER A 52 -17.60 -1.35 1.44
C SER A 52 -18.70 -2.29 0.91
N ASP A 53 -18.97 -3.43 1.57
CA ASP A 53 -20.08 -4.29 1.11
C ASP A 53 -21.41 -3.55 1.33
N GLU A 54 -21.52 -2.84 2.45
CA GLU A 54 -22.67 -2.06 2.86
C GLU A 54 -22.93 -0.86 1.92
N ASP A 55 -21.89 -0.08 1.60
CA ASP A 55 -22.02 1.08 0.69
C ASP A 55 -22.37 0.61 -0.74
N LEU A 56 -21.82 -0.53 -1.17
CA LEU A 56 -22.15 -1.11 -2.46
C LEU A 56 -23.63 -1.49 -2.55
N GLU A 57 -24.18 -2.14 -1.51
CA GLU A 57 -25.60 -2.48 -1.44
C GLU A 57 -26.50 -1.24 -1.47
N GLU A 58 -26.13 -0.17 -0.76
CA GLU A 58 -26.86 1.10 -0.78
C GLU A 58 -26.79 1.78 -2.16
N SER A 59 -25.60 1.82 -2.76
CA SER A 59 -25.32 2.50 -4.03
C SER A 59 -26.08 1.89 -5.20
N ILE A 60 -26.11 0.55 -5.33
CA ILE A 60 -26.80 -0.12 -6.44
C ILE A 60 -28.32 0.08 -6.38
N VAL A 61 -28.88 0.16 -5.17
CA VAL A 61 -30.31 0.47 -4.96
C VAL A 61 -30.60 1.92 -5.34
N SER A 62 -29.77 2.85 -4.90
CA SER A 62 -29.94 4.29 -5.11
C SER A 62 -29.83 4.69 -6.58
N ILE A 63 -28.82 4.16 -7.28
CA ILE A 63 -28.52 4.51 -8.68
C ILE A 63 -29.29 3.62 -9.66
N ARG A 64 -29.85 2.50 -9.20
CA ARG A 64 -30.59 1.50 -10.00
C ARG A 64 -29.72 0.87 -11.10
N MET A 65 -28.47 0.58 -10.77
CA MET A 65 -27.54 -0.18 -11.60
C MET A 65 -27.38 -1.59 -11.03
N ASN A 66 -27.04 -2.56 -11.88
CA ASN A 66 -26.55 -3.83 -11.34
C ASN A 66 -25.14 -3.63 -10.77
N LYS A 67 -24.72 -4.55 -9.88
CA LYS A 67 -23.43 -4.51 -9.19
C LYS A 67 -22.24 -4.38 -10.16
N GLU A 68 -22.19 -5.21 -11.19
CA GLU A 68 -21.07 -5.23 -12.13
C GLU A 68 -20.94 -3.88 -12.86
N SER A 69 -22.03 -3.38 -13.45
CA SER A 69 -22.03 -2.09 -14.14
C SER A 69 -21.63 -0.94 -13.22
N TYR A 70 -22.16 -0.91 -11.99
CA TYR A 70 -21.83 0.13 -11.01
C TYR A 70 -20.33 0.13 -10.69
N LEU A 71 -19.78 -1.05 -10.33
CA LEU A 71 -18.37 -1.15 -9.97
C LEU A 71 -17.46 -0.87 -11.18
N ARG A 72 -17.81 -1.38 -12.36
CA ARG A 72 -17.03 -1.22 -13.59
C ARG A 72 -16.97 0.24 -14.05
N GLU A 73 -18.10 0.94 -14.01
CA GLU A 73 -18.21 2.28 -14.60
C GLU A 73 -17.80 3.40 -13.64
N LEU A 74 -18.05 3.23 -12.32
CA LEU A 74 -17.99 4.33 -11.36
C LEU A 74 -16.93 4.17 -10.25
N VAL A 75 -16.51 2.94 -9.93
CA VAL A 75 -15.71 2.68 -8.71
C VAL A 75 -14.31 2.14 -9.05
N ILE A 76 -14.25 1.00 -9.73
CA ILE A 76 -13.02 0.24 -9.94
C ILE A 76 -12.35 0.73 -11.24
N PRO A 77 -11.07 1.15 -11.21
CA PRO A 77 -10.37 1.58 -12.42
C PRO A 77 -10.34 0.44 -13.44
N GLN A 78 -10.77 0.71 -14.68
CA GLN A 78 -10.81 -0.30 -15.74
C GLN A 78 -9.57 -0.26 -16.62
N ARG A 79 -9.16 -1.41 -17.16
CA ARG A 79 -7.99 -1.53 -18.05
C ARG A 79 -8.09 -0.58 -19.26
N GLU A 80 -9.30 -0.38 -19.77
CA GLU A 80 -9.56 0.37 -21.00
C GLU A 80 -9.71 1.88 -20.76
N MET A 81 -9.74 2.31 -19.49
CA MET A 81 -9.77 3.72 -19.13
C MET A 81 -8.41 4.38 -19.31
N THR A 82 -8.41 5.64 -19.73
CA THR A 82 -7.21 6.48 -19.68
C THR A 82 -6.64 6.49 -18.26
N LYS A 83 -5.37 6.08 -18.11
CA LYS A 83 -4.65 5.86 -16.83
C LYS A 83 -5.20 4.73 -15.95
N GLY A 84 -6.18 3.96 -16.41
CA GLY A 84 -6.74 2.83 -15.68
C GLY A 84 -5.71 1.76 -15.30
N PRO A 85 -4.90 1.23 -16.24
CA PRO A 85 -3.85 0.25 -15.92
C PRO A 85 -2.81 0.80 -14.94
N ALA A 86 -2.42 2.06 -15.11
CA ALA A 86 -1.48 2.72 -14.20
C ALA A 86 -2.08 2.85 -12.79
N MET A 87 -3.37 3.16 -12.68
CA MET A 87 -4.06 3.25 -11.40
C MET A 87 -4.20 1.89 -10.72
N ARG A 88 -4.65 0.85 -11.45
CA ARG A 88 -4.70 -0.53 -10.92
C ARG A 88 -3.35 -0.96 -10.35
N SER A 89 -2.29 -0.69 -11.10
CA SER A 89 -0.92 -0.98 -10.69
C SER A 89 -0.56 -0.25 -9.39
N ALA A 90 -0.74 1.08 -9.35
CA ALA A 90 -0.41 1.90 -8.20
C ALA A 90 -1.21 1.51 -6.94
N ASP A 91 -2.54 1.43 -7.04
CA ASP A 91 -3.41 1.06 -5.92
C ASP A 91 -3.14 -0.37 -5.45
N PHE A 92 -2.87 -1.32 -6.35
CA PHE A 92 -2.43 -2.67 -5.96
C PHE A 92 -1.15 -2.61 -5.12
N GLY A 93 -0.16 -1.81 -5.54
CA GLY A 93 1.07 -1.59 -4.79
C GLY A 93 0.83 -1.09 -3.38
N GLU A 94 0.02 -0.04 -3.25
CA GLU A 94 -0.35 0.52 -1.95
C GLU A 94 -1.07 -0.53 -1.07
N ILE A 95 -1.98 -1.30 -1.64
CA ILE A 95 -2.73 -2.34 -0.92
C ILE A 95 -1.80 -3.46 -0.46
N ILE A 96 -0.99 -4.04 -1.34
CA ILE A 96 -0.14 -5.20 -1.00
C ILE A 96 0.96 -4.84 0.01
N PHE A 97 1.55 -3.64 -0.08
CA PHE A 97 2.50 -3.18 0.94
C PHE A 97 1.82 -2.88 2.26
N SER A 98 0.61 -2.31 2.23
CA SER A 98 -0.20 -2.13 3.44
C SER A 98 -0.53 -3.48 4.08
N ASP A 99 -0.84 -4.51 3.28
CA ASP A 99 -1.13 -5.86 3.77
C ASP A 99 0.12 -6.54 4.37
N LEU A 100 1.28 -6.35 3.75
CA LEU A 100 2.57 -6.77 4.31
C LEU A 100 2.80 -6.12 5.68
N LEU A 101 2.61 -4.80 5.77
CA LEU A 101 2.79 -4.06 7.02
C LEU A 101 1.81 -4.51 8.11
N GLU A 102 0.54 -4.72 7.75
CA GLU A 102 -0.51 -5.08 8.70
C GLU A 102 -0.39 -6.54 9.17
N PHE A 103 -0.38 -7.48 8.22
CA PHE A 103 -0.53 -8.90 8.53
C PHE A 103 0.79 -9.63 8.78
N VAL A 104 1.92 -9.08 8.30
CA VAL A 104 3.26 -9.70 8.47
C VAL A 104 4.11 -8.91 9.45
N LYS A 105 4.08 -7.57 9.40
CA LYS A 105 4.89 -6.71 10.30
C LYS A 105 4.17 -6.27 11.58
N GLY A 106 2.86 -6.47 11.68
CA GLY A 106 2.08 -6.17 12.88
C GLY A 106 1.90 -4.68 13.16
N PHE A 107 1.85 -3.86 12.10
CA PHE A 107 1.42 -2.46 12.19
C PHE A 107 -0.09 -2.35 12.00
N GLU A 108 -0.68 -1.25 12.42
CA GLU A 108 -2.02 -0.84 12.00
C GLU A 108 -1.91 0.07 10.77
N VAL A 109 -2.79 -0.14 9.78
CA VAL A 109 -2.74 0.58 8.50
C VAL A 109 -4.10 1.21 8.17
N PRO A 110 -4.21 2.55 8.12
CA PRO A 110 -5.45 3.24 7.76
C PRO A 110 -5.86 3.01 6.30
N ARG A 111 -6.82 2.11 6.10
CA ARG A 111 -7.40 1.76 4.78
C ARG A 111 -8.53 2.73 4.41
N CYS A 112 -8.16 3.95 4.03
CA CYS A 112 -9.14 4.98 3.65
C CYS A 112 -8.79 5.76 2.37
N LYS A 113 -7.61 5.57 1.78
CA LYS A 113 -7.18 6.39 0.64
C LYS A 113 -8.03 6.17 -0.60
N GLN A 114 -8.27 4.92 -0.99
CA GLN A 114 -9.08 4.55 -2.16
C GLN A 114 -10.59 4.81 -1.97
N TYR A 115 -11.05 4.85 -0.73
CA TYR A 115 -12.47 4.93 -0.38
C TYR A 115 -13.17 6.17 -0.99
N ASN A 116 -14.32 5.99 -1.63
CA ASN A 116 -15.16 7.06 -2.19
C ASN A 116 -14.37 8.08 -3.05
N ARG A 117 -13.42 7.58 -3.85
CA ARG A 117 -12.65 8.42 -4.76
C ARG A 117 -13.56 9.07 -5.81
N ALA A 118 -13.33 10.35 -6.10
CA ALA A 118 -14.18 11.12 -7.00
C ALA A 118 -14.21 10.57 -8.45
N THR A 119 -13.12 9.98 -8.91
CA THR A 119 -13.08 9.24 -10.18
C THR A 119 -12.19 8.00 -10.03
N PRO A 120 -12.44 6.89 -10.75
CA PRO A 120 -11.65 5.66 -10.60
C PRO A 120 -10.15 5.84 -10.85
N THR A 121 -9.75 6.85 -11.64
CA THR A 121 -8.37 7.04 -12.13
C THR A 121 -7.65 8.26 -11.56
N GLN A 122 -8.16 8.88 -10.49
CA GLN A 122 -7.52 10.03 -9.83
C GLN A 122 -7.27 9.78 -8.34
N SER A 123 -6.01 9.46 -8.00
CA SER A 123 -5.59 9.30 -6.60
C SER A 123 -5.25 10.64 -5.95
N GLU A 124 -5.51 10.72 -4.65
CA GLU A 124 -5.14 11.83 -3.79
C GLU A 124 -3.63 11.94 -3.62
N GLN A 125 -3.13 13.17 -3.57
CA GLN A 125 -1.70 13.43 -3.36
C GLN A 125 -1.34 13.36 -1.88
N GLY A 126 -0.16 12.87 -1.57
CA GLY A 126 0.37 12.79 -0.22
C GLY A 126 1.46 11.73 -0.14
N THR A 127 1.74 11.27 1.08
CA THR A 127 2.46 10.02 1.32
C THR A 127 1.63 8.83 0.83
N ASP A 128 2.25 7.85 0.19
CA ASP A 128 1.53 6.73 -0.43
C ASP A 128 0.82 5.88 0.63
N ILE A 129 1.54 5.45 1.67
CA ILE A 129 1.01 4.65 2.78
C ILE A 129 1.50 5.24 4.11
N LEU A 130 0.60 5.26 5.10
CA LEU A 130 0.97 5.44 6.50
C LEU A 130 0.70 4.14 7.23
N ALA A 131 1.56 3.77 8.16
CA ALA A 131 1.31 2.67 9.09
C ALA A 131 1.79 3.09 10.47
N TYR A 132 1.14 2.61 11.52
CA TYR A 132 1.50 3.00 12.88
C TYR A 132 1.45 1.84 13.84
N LYS A 133 2.18 1.96 14.94
CA LYS A 133 2.18 0.99 16.02
C LYS A 133 2.33 1.72 17.35
N PHE A 134 1.46 1.38 18.29
CA PHE A 134 1.62 1.82 19.67
C PHE A 134 2.46 0.81 20.41
N GLU A 135 3.35 1.29 21.28
CA GLU A 135 4.12 0.38 22.14
C GLU A 135 3.20 -0.32 23.14
N LYS A 136 2.17 0.38 23.62
CA LYS A 136 1.24 -0.12 24.63
C LYS A 136 -0.08 -0.52 24.01
N ALA A 137 -0.60 -1.68 24.44
CA ALA A 137 -1.86 -2.25 23.97
C ALA A 137 -3.11 -1.43 24.34
N ASP A 138 -3.00 -0.53 25.32
CA ASP A 138 -4.08 0.38 25.73
C ASP A 138 -4.10 1.68 24.90
N TYR A 139 -3.23 1.80 23.88
CA TYR A 139 -3.06 3.00 23.07
C TYR A 139 -2.62 4.25 23.85
N SER A 140 -2.19 4.08 25.11
CA SER A 140 -1.56 5.17 25.85
C SER A 140 -0.22 5.48 25.21
N SER A 141 -0.01 6.76 25.00
CA SER A 141 0.96 7.15 24.00
C SER A 141 2.36 7.38 24.58
N THR A 142 3.39 7.07 23.80
CA THR A 142 4.78 7.00 24.25
C THR A 142 5.76 7.48 23.18
N ILE A 143 7.02 7.74 23.58
CA ILE A 143 8.12 8.03 22.65
C ILE A 143 8.46 6.83 21.76
N ASP A 144 8.08 5.63 22.20
CA ASP A 144 8.35 4.39 21.49
C ASP A 144 7.26 4.03 20.47
N ASP A 145 6.15 4.78 20.44
CA ASP A 145 5.17 4.69 19.37
C ASP A 145 5.83 4.98 18.02
N GLU A 146 5.36 4.31 16.98
CA GLU A 146 5.99 4.34 15.66
C GLU A 146 4.99 4.81 14.60
N LEU A 147 5.44 5.72 13.73
CA LEU A 147 4.78 6.09 12.49
C LEU A 147 5.71 5.78 11.33
N LEU A 148 5.24 4.97 10.40
CA LEU A 148 5.90 4.73 9.13
C LEU A 148 5.29 5.63 8.06
N ALA A 149 6.13 6.35 7.33
CA ALA A 149 5.77 7.01 6.09
C ALA A 149 6.44 6.27 4.94
N ILE A 150 5.63 5.68 4.07
CA ILE A 150 6.10 4.80 3.01
C ILE A 150 5.79 5.42 1.65
N GLU A 151 6.81 5.52 0.81
CA GLU A 151 6.66 5.75 -0.62
C GLU A 151 6.78 4.40 -1.33
N SER A 152 5.79 4.08 -2.16
CA SER A 152 5.74 2.83 -2.91
C SER A 152 5.90 3.07 -4.40
N LYS A 153 6.58 2.15 -5.11
CA LYS A 153 6.77 2.24 -6.57
C LYS A 153 6.51 0.91 -7.24
N MET A 154 5.68 0.97 -8.28
CA MET A 154 5.29 -0.20 -9.06
C MET A 154 6.08 -0.28 -10.36
N GLY A 155 6.71 -1.44 -10.55
CA GLY A 155 7.28 -1.93 -11.79
C GLY A 155 6.49 -3.13 -12.29
N ALA A 156 5.16 -3.04 -12.37
CA ALA A 156 4.31 -4.18 -12.70
C ALA A 156 4.61 -4.85 -14.05
N THR A 157 5.25 -4.12 -14.99
CA THR A 157 5.73 -4.64 -16.27
C THR A 157 7.26 -4.58 -16.40
N SER A 158 7.98 -4.31 -15.32
CA SER A 158 9.43 -4.11 -15.30
C SER A 158 10.09 -5.01 -14.27
N SER A 159 11.18 -5.67 -14.65
CA SER A 159 12.04 -6.45 -13.76
C SER A 159 13.15 -5.61 -13.10
N SER A 160 13.16 -4.29 -13.32
CA SER A 160 14.23 -3.39 -12.90
C SER A 160 14.14 -3.02 -11.42
N TYR A 161 15.25 -3.17 -10.70
CA TYR A 161 15.41 -2.66 -9.34
C TYR A 161 15.43 -1.13 -9.24
N SER A 162 15.43 -0.39 -10.37
CA SER A 162 15.38 1.08 -10.36
C SER A 162 14.15 1.64 -9.64
N LYS A 163 13.09 0.85 -9.45
CA LYS A 163 11.92 1.24 -8.65
C LYS A 163 12.26 1.48 -7.18
N ILE A 164 13.27 0.81 -6.64
CA ILE A 164 13.80 1.09 -5.30
C ILE A 164 14.38 2.51 -5.24
N ASN A 165 15.16 2.91 -6.26
CA ASN A 165 15.73 4.26 -6.35
C ASN A 165 14.65 5.34 -6.47
N GLU A 166 13.63 5.09 -7.29
CA GLU A 166 12.50 6.00 -7.44
C GLU A 166 11.77 6.19 -6.10
N ALA A 167 11.56 5.12 -5.34
CA ALA A 167 10.94 5.20 -4.02
C ALA A 167 11.80 6.01 -3.05
N ILE A 168 13.08 5.67 -2.88
CA ILE A 168 14.03 6.39 -2.02
C ILE A 168 14.10 7.88 -2.36
N LYS A 169 14.15 8.22 -3.66
CA LYS A 169 14.22 9.60 -4.11
C LYS A 169 13.00 10.41 -3.64
N HIS A 170 11.84 9.78 -3.55
CA HIS A 170 10.58 10.45 -3.25
C HIS A 170 10.19 10.39 -1.76
N SER A 171 10.63 9.37 -1.01
CA SER A 171 10.35 9.19 0.43
C SER A 171 10.80 10.37 1.32
N ILE A 172 11.75 11.21 0.89
CA ILE A 172 12.28 12.30 1.73
C ILE A 172 11.49 13.60 1.61
N LYS A 173 10.51 13.63 0.70
CA LYS A 173 9.54 14.72 0.66
C LYS A 173 8.51 14.60 1.80
N ASP A 174 8.62 13.59 2.68
CA ASP A 174 7.47 13.10 3.45
C ASP A 174 7.25 13.62 4.86
N GLU A 175 8.14 14.34 5.55
CA GLU A 175 7.76 14.73 6.93
C GLU A 175 6.57 15.71 6.95
N LEU A 176 6.59 16.72 6.08
CA LEU A 176 5.45 17.63 5.88
C LEU A 176 4.27 16.94 5.16
N ARG A 177 4.53 16.05 4.20
CA ARG A 177 3.44 15.34 3.49
C ARG A 177 2.74 14.32 4.38
N ALA A 178 3.47 13.64 5.26
CA ALA A 178 2.92 12.72 6.25
C ALA A 178 1.99 13.47 7.20
N ALA A 179 2.35 14.68 7.66
CA ALA A 179 1.45 15.52 8.46
C ALA A 179 0.15 15.87 7.70
N VAL A 180 0.25 16.20 6.41
CA VAL A 180 -0.92 16.47 5.55
C VAL A 180 -1.77 15.21 5.38
N THR A 181 -1.16 14.07 5.06
CA THR A 181 -1.83 12.78 4.91
C THR A 181 -2.47 12.31 6.22
N LEU A 182 -1.82 12.50 7.37
CA LEU A 182 -2.38 12.18 8.69
C LEU A 182 -3.67 12.95 8.96
N ASN A 183 -3.70 14.25 8.68
CA ASN A 183 -4.92 15.04 8.86
C ASN A 183 -6.01 14.64 7.87
N TYR A 184 -5.65 14.33 6.62
CA TYR A 184 -6.58 13.81 5.62
C TYR A 184 -7.18 12.47 6.06
N TYR A 185 -6.36 11.48 6.44
CA TYR A 185 -6.81 10.17 6.93
C TYR A 185 -7.65 10.26 8.19
N ARG A 186 -7.25 11.07 9.18
CA ARG A 186 -8.06 11.32 10.38
C ARG A 186 -9.48 11.76 10.01
N LYS A 187 -9.62 12.73 9.11
CA LYS A 187 -10.94 13.23 8.68
C LYS A 187 -11.71 12.18 7.90
N LYS A 188 -11.04 11.45 7.00
CA LYS A 188 -11.67 10.43 6.15
C LYS A 188 -12.15 9.23 6.96
N LEU A 189 -11.34 8.74 7.90
CA LEU A 189 -11.74 7.69 8.86
C LEU A 189 -12.97 8.10 9.68
N LYS A 190 -13.03 9.36 10.14
CA LYS A 190 -14.21 9.87 10.83
C LYS A 190 -15.46 9.89 9.92
N GLN A 191 -15.32 10.24 8.65
CA GLN A 191 -16.42 10.18 7.67
C GLN A 191 -16.90 8.74 7.42
N MET A 192 -15.98 7.77 7.47
CA MET A 192 -16.29 6.33 7.39
C MET A 192 -16.87 5.76 8.70
N GLY A 193 -17.13 6.58 9.72
CA GLY A 193 -17.59 6.12 11.03
C GLY A 193 -16.52 5.41 11.89
N LYS A 194 -15.27 5.34 11.43
CA LYS A 194 -14.13 4.71 12.12
C LYS A 194 -13.53 5.65 13.15
N ASN A 195 -14.33 6.03 14.15
CA ASN A 195 -13.97 7.06 15.13
C ASN A 195 -12.73 6.67 15.97
N GLU A 196 -12.66 5.43 16.47
CA GLU A 196 -11.51 4.98 17.26
C GLU A 196 -10.20 5.02 16.47
N GLU A 197 -10.23 4.59 15.22
CA GLU A 197 -9.05 4.60 14.34
C GLU A 197 -8.65 6.04 14.00
N SER A 198 -9.62 6.92 13.78
CA SER A 198 -9.40 8.36 13.62
C SER A 198 -8.75 8.97 14.87
N GLU A 199 -9.09 8.53 16.07
CA GLU A 199 -8.48 9.03 17.32
C GLU A 199 -7.05 8.51 17.49
N ARG A 200 -6.82 7.23 17.22
CA ARG A 200 -5.48 6.61 17.21
C ARG A 200 -4.53 7.36 16.28
N ILE A 201 -4.94 7.59 15.03
CA ILE A 201 -4.07 8.30 14.06
C ILE A 201 -3.87 9.78 14.40
N ALA A 202 -4.81 10.41 15.13
CA ALA A 202 -4.69 11.81 15.55
C ALA A 202 -3.56 12.02 16.57
N ARG A 203 -3.13 10.97 17.28
CA ARG A 203 -1.96 11.03 18.17
C ARG A 203 -0.71 11.52 17.43
N PHE A 204 -0.45 11.00 16.24
CA PHE A 204 0.75 11.32 15.47
C PHE A 204 0.77 12.74 14.87
N GLN A 205 -0.30 13.52 15.04
CA GLN A 205 -0.31 14.96 14.72
C GLN A 205 0.18 15.83 15.90
N ARG A 206 0.35 15.25 17.09
CA ARG A 206 0.67 15.96 18.34
C ARG A 206 2.11 15.69 18.81
N LYS A 207 3.06 15.62 17.86
CA LYS A 207 4.48 15.32 18.13
C LYS A 207 5.09 16.21 19.22
N SER A 208 4.71 17.49 19.27
CA SER A 208 5.20 18.45 20.27
C SER A 208 4.69 18.20 21.69
N GLU A 209 3.53 17.56 21.84
CA GLU A 209 2.95 17.24 23.15
C GLU A 209 3.50 15.93 23.69
N ALA A 210 3.64 14.94 22.81
CA ALA A 210 4.41 13.76 23.12
C ALA A 210 4.88 13.09 21.83
N ASP A 211 6.21 12.99 21.78
CA ASP A 211 6.99 12.63 20.61
C ASP A 211 6.86 11.12 20.30
N TYR A 212 7.31 10.71 19.12
CA TYR A 212 7.22 9.35 18.58
C TYR A 212 8.29 9.12 17.50
N LYS A 213 8.55 7.86 17.16
CA LYS A 213 9.51 7.48 16.11
C LYS A 213 8.86 7.59 14.73
N LEU A 214 9.27 8.58 13.93
CA LEU A 214 8.96 8.63 12.51
C LEU A 214 10.03 7.85 11.75
N ARG A 215 9.61 6.87 10.94
CA ARG A 215 10.50 6.10 10.06
C ARG A 215 10.10 6.25 8.60
N LEU A 216 11.09 6.51 7.75
CA LEU A 216 10.88 6.65 6.30
C LEU A 216 11.20 5.34 5.61
N ILE A 217 10.25 4.84 4.82
CA ILE A 217 10.36 3.54 4.16
C ILE A 217 10.25 3.73 2.65
N ALA A 218 11.09 3.01 1.92
CA ALA A 218 10.97 2.88 0.47
C ALA A 218 10.47 1.48 0.12
N ALA A 219 9.46 1.38 -0.72
CA ALA A 219 8.88 0.10 -1.13
C ALA A 219 8.80 0.00 -2.66
N ALA A 220 9.15 -1.16 -3.21
CA ALA A 220 9.04 -1.41 -4.64
C ALA A 220 8.48 -2.80 -4.94
N ALA A 221 7.53 -2.90 -5.87
CA ALA A 221 7.10 -4.20 -6.41
C ALA A 221 7.44 -4.31 -7.89
N ILE A 222 8.06 -5.42 -8.31
CA ILE A 222 8.58 -5.61 -9.68
C ILE A 222 8.15 -6.94 -10.30
N SER A 223 8.03 -6.98 -11.63
CA SER A 223 7.74 -8.22 -12.36
C SER A 223 9.02 -9.00 -12.63
N ARG A 224 9.45 -9.78 -11.64
CA ARG A 224 10.67 -10.61 -11.68
C ARG A 224 10.46 -11.89 -10.87
N GLY A 225 10.57 -13.06 -11.51
CA GLY A 225 10.37 -14.35 -10.83
C GLY A 225 11.39 -14.66 -9.74
N GLU A 226 12.65 -14.33 -9.98
CA GLU A 226 13.75 -14.58 -9.05
C GLU A 226 14.62 -13.32 -8.88
N ILE A 227 15.12 -13.13 -7.66
CA ILE A 227 16.05 -12.06 -7.31
C ILE A 227 17.48 -12.58 -7.14
N GLU A 228 18.45 -11.70 -7.40
CA GLU A 228 19.87 -12.03 -7.21
C GLU A 228 20.24 -11.79 -5.74
N LYS A 229 21.15 -12.60 -5.18
CA LYS A 229 21.60 -12.43 -3.78
C LYS A 229 22.28 -11.10 -3.53
N GLU A 230 22.99 -10.59 -4.52
CA GLU A 230 23.64 -9.28 -4.51
C GLU A 230 23.19 -8.51 -5.74
N VAL A 231 22.68 -7.29 -5.53
CA VAL A 231 22.24 -6.42 -6.61
C VAL A 231 22.99 -5.11 -6.52
N ASN A 232 23.72 -4.78 -7.59
CA ASN A 232 24.34 -3.47 -7.68
C ASN A 232 23.31 -2.42 -8.13
N ILE A 233 22.60 -1.85 -7.15
CA ILE A 233 21.72 -0.71 -7.38
C ILE A 233 22.58 0.55 -7.43
N LYS A 234 22.71 1.15 -8.61
CA LYS A 234 23.39 2.43 -8.78
C LYS A 234 22.49 3.56 -8.32
N PHE A 235 22.89 4.25 -7.26
CA PHE A 235 22.26 5.47 -6.80
C PHE A 235 22.90 6.69 -7.49
N THR A 236 22.13 7.75 -7.67
CA THR A 236 22.68 9.08 -7.98
C THR A 236 23.19 9.71 -6.68
N ASP A 237 24.06 10.73 -6.73
CA ASP A 237 24.53 11.44 -5.53
C ASP A 237 23.36 11.92 -4.63
N GLU A 238 22.30 12.44 -5.26
CA GLU A 238 21.06 12.81 -4.56
C GLU A 238 20.38 11.59 -3.89
N GLY A 239 20.44 10.42 -4.54
CA GLY A 239 19.88 9.17 -4.03
C GLY A 239 20.68 8.61 -2.86
N GLU A 240 22.00 8.80 -2.83
CA GLU A 240 22.88 8.35 -1.74
C GLU A 240 22.63 9.16 -0.46
N ILE A 241 22.62 10.48 -0.54
CA ILE A 241 22.27 11.37 0.59
C ILE A 241 20.88 11.02 1.15
N LYS A 242 19.98 10.62 0.25
CA LYS A 242 18.63 10.23 0.60
C LYS A 242 18.58 8.86 1.26
N LEU A 243 19.34 7.90 0.73
CA LEU A 243 19.40 6.55 1.26
C LEU A 243 19.70 6.55 2.77
N GLU A 244 20.60 7.41 3.26
CA GLU A 244 20.93 7.52 4.69
C GLU A 244 19.71 7.72 5.59
N LYS A 245 18.71 8.49 5.13
CA LYS A 245 17.49 8.83 5.89
C LYS A 245 16.39 7.77 5.83
N ILE A 246 16.56 6.72 5.03
CA ILE A 246 15.57 5.64 4.87
C ILE A 246 15.82 4.55 5.92
N ASP A 247 14.87 4.28 6.79
CA ASP A 247 15.01 3.27 7.83
C ASP A 247 15.02 1.86 7.28
N SER A 248 14.17 1.56 6.29
CA SER A 248 14.06 0.23 5.70
C SER A 248 13.57 0.29 4.27
N ILE A 249 13.89 -0.77 3.51
CA ILE A 249 13.48 -0.91 2.11
C ILE A 249 12.80 -2.26 1.93
N PHE A 250 11.62 -2.25 1.33
CA PHE A 250 10.88 -3.47 0.98
C PHE A 250 10.90 -3.70 -0.53
N LEU A 251 11.07 -4.97 -0.92
CA LEU A 251 10.91 -5.44 -2.29
C LEU A 251 9.90 -6.58 -2.33
N ILE A 252 8.85 -6.43 -3.13
CA ILE A 252 7.99 -7.55 -3.54
C ILE A 252 8.30 -7.90 -4.99
N HIS A 253 8.39 -9.18 -5.32
CA HIS A 253 8.57 -9.59 -6.70
C HIS A 253 7.79 -10.86 -7.03
N CYS A 254 7.37 -10.98 -8.29
CA CYS A 254 6.85 -12.21 -8.88
C CYS A 254 6.92 -12.13 -10.40
N ASP A 255 6.76 -13.25 -11.08
CA ASP A 255 6.57 -13.23 -12.54
C ASP A 255 5.17 -12.74 -12.92
N ASN A 256 5.07 -12.09 -14.07
CA ASN A 256 3.82 -11.61 -14.67
C ASN A 256 2.95 -10.76 -13.73
N LEU A 257 3.56 -9.89 -12.93
CA LEU A 257 2.86 -9.09 -11.92
C LEU A 257 1.67 -8.30 -12.48
N MET A 258 1.81 -7.67 -13.65
CA MET A 258 0.69 -6.93 -14.26
C MET A 258 -0.48 -7.84 -14.67
N ASN A 259 -0.22 -9.10 -15.06
CA ASN A 259 -1.29 -10.03 -15.40
C ASN A 259 -2.10 -10.39 -14.15
N LEU A 260 -1.43 -10.67 -13.03
CA LEU A 260 -2.08 -10.87 -11.74
C LEU A 260 -2.92 -9.64 -11.34
N VAL A 261 -2.35 -8.43 -11.47
CA VAL A 261 -3.08 -7.18 -11.17
C VAL A 261 -4.33 -7.06 -12.05
N HIS A 262 -4.24 -7.35 -13.35
CA HIS A 262 -5.41 -7.30 -14.21
C HIS A 262 -6.46 -8.32 -13.80
N GLU A 263 -6.07 -9.57 -13.55
CA GLU A 263 -6.96 -10.65 -13.14
C GLU A 263 -7.74 -10.30 -11.86
N LEU A 264 -7.03 -9.83 -10.82
CA LEU A 264 -7.67 -9.45 -9.56
C LEU A 264 -8.67 -8.31 -9.74
N TYR A 265 -8.38 -7.33 -10.60
CA TYR A 265 -9.28 -6.20 -10.83
C TYR A 265 -10.46 -6.54 -11.74
N GLU A 266 -10.36 -7.52 -12.63
CA GLU A 266 -11.53 -8.04 -13.35
C GLU A 266 -12.46 -8.81 -12.38
N ARG A 267 -11.90 -9.54 -11.41
CA ARG A 267 -12.70 -10.21 -10.38
C ARG A 267 -13.33 -9.25 -9.36
N CYS A 268 -12.82 -8.02 -9.22
CA CYS A 268 -13.36 -7.04 -8.28
C CYS A 268 -14.81 -6.63 -8.59
N ILE A 269 -15.24 -6.79 -9.85
CA ILE A 269 -16.54 -6.35 -10.33
C ILE A 269 -17.54 -7.50 -10.50
N GLU A 270 -17.09 -8.75 -10.34
CA GLU A 270 -17.92 -9.96 -10.26
C GLU A 270 -18.70 -9.99 -8.93
#